data_AF-W2NUD7-F1
#
_entry.id   AF-W2NUD7-F1
#
_cell.length_a   1.000
_cell.length_b   1.000
_cell.length_c   1.000
_cell.angle_alpha   90.00
_cell.angle_beta   90.00
_cell.angle_gamma   90.00
#
_symmetry.space_group_name_H-M   'P 1'
#
loop_
_entity.id
_entity.type
_entity.pdbx_description
1 polymer ?
#
loop_
_entity_poly.entity_id
_entity_poly.type
_entity_poly.pdbx_seq_one_letter_code
_entity_poly.pdbx_strand_id
1 'polypeptide(L)'
;MDSTATSGFSLISAKVGGTPQFTVTAGGATTIYSGGLSIKGGVTVVDTGITVSAGDVLISSNTQSGAANSGALVVTGGVGVGRDLRCAGTIYGTVNSSSDRRLKTAIRDVESSQEIIRQLRPVTYKWRRDEIPARNFPAGEYPGFLADEVERILPDLVQEDGDGWKSLNYVGIIPHLVRAVQEMQGQLETSQSQMARMQQQIDAMLAARA
;
A
#
# COMPACT_ATOMS: atom_id res chain seq x y z
N MET A 1 46.52 1.28 29.41
CA MET A 1 46.38 0.25 30.46
C MET A 1 45.95 -1.02 29.75
N ASP A 2 46.81 -2.02 29.73
CA ASP A 2 46.49 -3.35 29.21
C ASP A 2 46.00 -4.19 30.40
N SER A 3 44.77 -4.70 30.31
CA SER A 3 44.12 -5.47 31.37
C SER A 3 43.53 -6.72 30.73
N THR A 4 43.93 -7.90 31.21
CA THR A 4 43.46 -9.20 30.71
C THR A 4 42.11 -9.62 31.30
N ALA A 5 41.54 -8.84 32.22
CA ALA A 5 40.22 -9.11 32.75
C ALA A 5 39.15 -8.70 31.72
N THR A 6 38.20 -9.59 31.43
CA THR A 6 37.13 -9.37 30.45
C THR A 6 35.79 -9.01 31.10
N SER A 7 35.74 -8.94 32.44
CA SER A 7 34.56 -8.57 33.21
C SER A 7 34.94 -7.71 34.42
N GLY A 8 33.99 -6.90 34.92
CA GLY A 8 34.14 -6.17 36.18
C GLY A 8 34.74 -4.76 36.11
N PHE A 9 35.07 -4.22 34.94
CA PHE A 9 35.48 -2.81 34.78
C PHE A 9 35.05 -2.21 33.43
N SER A 10 35.04 -0.88 33.36
CA SER A 10 34.81 -0.12 32.12
C SER A 10 36.14 0.41 31.56
N LEU A 11 36.35 0.26 30.25
CA LEU A 11 37.44 0.92 29.51
C LEU A 11 37.30 2.44 29.55
N ILE A 12 36.07 2.95 29.46
CA ILE A 12 35.73 4.37 29.63
C ILE A 12 34.56 4.46 30.59
N SER A 13 34.65 5.35 31.58
CA SER A 13 33.55 5.66 32.51
C SER A 13 33.47 7.16 32.73
N ALA A 14 32.63 7.84 31.94
CA ALA A 14 32.35 9.26 32.12
C ALA A 14 31.12 9.44 33.01
N LYS A 15 31.28 10.20 34.10
CA LYS A 15 30.24 10.45 35.10
C LYS A 15 30.09 11.95 35.36
N VAL A 16 28.88 12.39 35.67
CA VAL A 16 28.58 13.75 36.18
C VAL A 16 27.91 13.59 37.54
N GLY A 17 28.50 14.17 38.60
CA GLY A 17 27.99 14.02 39.96
C GLY A 17 27.85 12.56 40.42
N GLY A 18 28.72 11.66 39.93
CA GLY A 18 28.66 10.22 40.23
C GLY A 18 27.70 9.40 39.35
N THR A 19 26.83 10.06 38.57
CA THR A 19 25.89 9.40 37.67
C THR A 19 26.55 9.09 36.32
N PRO A 20 26.56 7.82 35.85
CA PRO A 20 27.08 7.47 34.53
C PRO A 20 26.37 8.23 33.41
N GLN A 21 27.15 8.78 32.48
CA GLN A 21 26.64 9.42 31.26
C GLN A 21 27.05 8.62 30.01
N PHE A 22 28.26 8.05 30.03
CA PHE A 22 28.82 7.27 28.93
C PHE A 22 29.75 6.18 29.47
N THR A 23 29.58 4.94 29.02
CA THR A 23 30.46 3.83 29.39
C THR A 23 30.86 2.99 28.20
N VAL A 24 32.10 2.52 28.18
CA VAL A 24 32.57 1.44 27.31
C VAL A 24 33.05 0.31 28.22
N THR A 25 32.45 -0.87 28.11
CA THR A 25 32.84 -2.05 28.90
C THR A 25 34.07 -2.74 28.32
N ALA A 26 34.69 -3.65 29.08
CA ALA A 26 35.81 -4.47 28.57
C ALA A 26 35.46 -5.27 27.30
N GLY A 27 34.20 -5.71 27.16
CA GLY A 27 33.69 -6.37 25.96
C GLY A 27 33.34 -5.43 24.79
N GLY A 28 33.65 -4.13 24.90
CA GLY A 28 33.40 -3.14 23.85
C GLY A 28 31.98 -2.57 23.80
N ALA A 29 31.04 -3.11 24.59
CA ALA A 29 29.68 -2.58 24.65
C ALA A 29 29.73 -1.13 25.14
N THR A 30 29.15 -0.24 24.32
CA THR A 30 29.10 1.19 24.55
C THR A 30 27.68 1.59 24.92
N THR A 31 27.52 2.35 26.01
CA THR A 31 26.21 2.82 26.49
C THR A 31 26.25 4.32 26.71
N ILE A 32 25.30 5.03 26.11
CA ILE A 32 25.01 6.44 26.34
C ILE A 32 23.76 6.49 27.23
N TYR A 33 23.89 6.91 28.48
CA TYR A 33 22.78 6.95 29.44
C TYR A 33 21.89 8.21 29.28
N SER A 34 22.45 9.27 28.68
CA SER A 34 21.77 10.54 28.44
C SER A 34 22.35 11.21 27.19
N GLY A 35 21.50 11.91 26.42
CA GLY A 35 21.85 12.51 25.13
C GLY A 35 21.70 11.53 23.97
N GLY A 36 22.61 11.60 22.98
CA GLY A 36 22.56 10.76 21.78
C GLY A 36 23.89 10.72 21.04
N LEU A 37 23.93 9.98 19.94
CA LEU A 37 25.10 9.83 19.08
C LEU A 37 24.95 10.72 17.84
N SER A 38 25.88 11.65 17.63
CA SER A 38 25.97 12.48 16.40
C SER A 38 27.30 12.22 15.70
N ILE A 39 27.25 11.80 14.44
CA ILE A 39 28.42 11.40 13.65
C ILE A 39 28.36 12.13 12.30
N LYS A 40 29.46 12.81 11.92
CA LYS A 40 29.58 13.50 10.62
C LYS A 40 29.81 12.55 9.44
N GLY A 41 30.45 11.39 9.71
CA GLY A 41 30.67 10.32 8.74
C GLY A 41 29.56 9.27 8.72
N GLY A 42 29.89 8.07 8.24
CA GLY A 42 28.98 6.92 8.26
C GLY A 42 29.11 6.05 9.50
N VAL A 43 28.14 5.17 9.70
CA VAL A 43 28.18 4.06 10.66
C VAL A 43 28.07 2.75 9.86
N THR A 44 28.98 1.81 10.10
CA THR A 44 28.91 0.46 9.54
C THR A 44 28.66 -0.53 10.67
N VAL A 45 27.59 -1.31 10.58
CA VAL A 45 27.24 -2.39 11.51
C VAL A 45 27.41 -3.72 10.79
N VAL A 46 28.21 -4.63 11.35
CA VAL A 46 28.63 -5.88 10.67
C VAL A 46 27.90 -7.14 11.13
N ASP A 47 27.12 -7.06 12.22
CA ASP A 47 26.47 -8.23 12.83
C ASP A 47 24.97 -7.98 13.12
N THR A 48 24.56 -7.88 14.38
CA THR A 48 23.14 -7.92 14.83
C THR A 48 22.24 -6.75 14.40
N GLY A 49 22.77 -5.71 13.77
CA GLY A 49 22.01 -4.58 13.24
C GLY A 49 21.66 -3.49 14.27
N ILE A 50 20.64 -2.68 13.96
CA ILE A 50 20.15 -1.57 14.80
C ILE A 50 18.74 -1.93 15.28
N THR A 51 18.51 -1.85 16.59
CA THR A 51 17.18 -2.01 17.20
C THR A 51 16.72 -0.69 17.82
N VAL A 52 15.52 -0.23 17.48
CA VAL A 52 14.89 0.97 18.05
C VAL A 52 13.66 0.53 18.84
N SER A 53 13.71 0.65 20.17
CA SER A 53 12.65 0.17 21.06
C SER A 53 11.56 1.21 21.31
N ALA A 54 11.86 2.49 21.08
CA ALA A 54 10.93 3.61 21.20
C ALA A 54 11.41 4.77 20.32
N GLY A 55 10.48 5.61 19.86
CA GLY A 55 10.76 6.71 18.93
C GLY A 55 10.80 6.27 17.47
N ASP A 56 11.21 7.20 16.60
CA ASP A 56 11.13 7.05 15.15
C ASP A 56 12.53 7.00 14.50
N VAL A 57 12.60 6.44 13.30
CA VAL A 57 13.76 6.55 12.41
C VAL A 57 13.41 7.53 11.28
N LEU A 58 14.10 8.68 11.26
CA LEU A 58 13.98 9.64 10.16
C LEU A 58 15.17 9.53 9.21
N ILE A 59 14.89 9.22 7.95
CA ILE A 59 15.87 9.32 6.85
C ILE A 59 15.63 10.65 6.13
N SER A 60 16.51 11.63 6.36
CA SER A 60 16.37 12.99 5.80
C SER A 60 16.97 13.17 4.41
N SER A 61 17.63 12.14 3.86
CA SER A 61 18.09 12.18 2.47
C SER A 61 16.89 12.28 1.53
N ASN A 62 16.94 13.20 0.57
CA ASN A 62 15.93 13.38 -0.46
C ASN A 62 16.30 12.70 -1.79
N THR A 63 17.28 11.80 -1.77
CA THR A 63 17.71 11.08 -2.98
C THR A 63 16.60 10.14 -3.42
N GLN A 64 15.97 10.44 -4.56
CA GLN A 64 14.93 9.60 -5.15
C GLN A 64 15.50 8.23 -5.54
N SER A 65 14.77 7.16 -5.24
CA SER A 65 15.09 5.81 -5.74
C SER A 65 14.78 5.74 -7.24
N GLY A 66 15.80 5.43 -8.06
CA GLY A 66 15.64 5.14 -9.49
C GLY A 66 15.72 3.66 -9.83
N ALA A 67 16.17 2.84 -8.89
CA ALA A 67 16.39 1.40 -9.01
C ALA A 67 16.46 0.77 -7.62
N ALA A 68 16.29 -0.56 -7.52
CA ALA A 68 16.25 -1.29 -6.25
C ALA A 68 17.52 -1.14 -5.36
N ASN A 69 18.63 -0.65 -5.93
CA ASN A 69 19.91 -0.47 -5.25
C ASN A 69 20.31 1.02 -5.11
N SER A 70 19.35 1.95 -5.20
CA SER A 70 19.59 3.39 -5.12
C SER A 70 18.46 4.12 -4.39
N GLY A 71 18.78 5.25 -3.78
CA GLY A 71 17.79 6.09 -3.08
C GLY A 71 18.22 6.45 -1.66
N ALA A 72 17.34 7.17 -0.96
CA ALA A 72 17.55 7.58 0.42
C ALA A 72 17.66 6.39 1.40
N LEU A 73 16.93 5.31 1.13
CA LEU A 73 16.98 4.04 1.85
C LEU A 73 17.13 2.91 0.84
N VAL A 74 18.17 2.09 0.99
CA VAL A 74 18.42 0.92 0.15
C VAL A 74 18.38 -0.33 1.02
N VAL A 75 17.51 -1.28 0.68
CA VAL A 75 17.36 -2.56 1.38
C VAL A 75 17.56 -3.67 0.36
N THR A 76 18.69 -4.36 0.43
CA THR A 76 19.02 -5.47 -0.49
C THR A 76 18.13 -6.69 -0.29
N GLY A 77 17.65 -6.90 0.95
CA GLY A 77 16.71 -7.96 1.30
C GLY A 77 15.25 -7.50 1.18
N GLY A 78 14.40 -8.00 2.08
CA GLY A 78 13.00 -7.57 2.21
C GLY A 78 12.78 -6.62 3.37
N VAL A 79 11.67 -5.88 3.33
CA VAL A 79 11.19 -5.05 4.44
C VAL A 79 9.93 -5.71 5.01
N GLY A 80 9.94 -6.03 6.31
CA GLY A 80 8.74 -6.43 7.04
C GLY A 80 8.05 -5.20 7.61
N VAL A 81 6.80 -4.95 7.21
CA VAL A 81 5.97 -3.86 7.75
C VAL A 81 4.74 -4.49 8.40
N GLY A 82 4.59 -4.34 9.72
CA GLY A 82 3.48 -4.94 10.46
C GLY A 82 2.16 -4.17 10.39
N ARG A 83 2.18 -2.97 9.79
CA ARG A 83 1.05 -2.04 9.63
C ARG A 83 1.11 -1.40 8.25
N ASP A 84 0.56 -0.21 8.11
CA ASP A 84 0.43 0.48 6.83
C ASP A 84 1.77 0.99 6.27
N LEU A 85 1.90 0.97 4.95
CA LEU A 85 2.97 1.61 4.21
C LEU A 85 2.37 2.77 3.38
N ARG A 86 2.69 4.01 3.75
CA ARG A 86 2.24 5.20 3.02
C ARG A 86 3.33 5.68 2.07
N CYS A 87 3.05 5.65 0.76
CA CYS A 87 3.96 6.13 -0.28
C CYS A 87 3.29 7.27 -1.06
N ALA A 88 3.93 8.43 -1.12
CA ALA A 88 3.44 9.56 -1.93
C ALA A 88 3.75 9.39 -3.43
N GLY A 89 4.79 8.60 -3.75
CA GLY A 89 5.22 8.32 -5.11
C GLY A 89 4.70 6.98 -5.64
N THR A 90 5.38 6.47 -6.66
CA THR A 90 5.04 5.20 -7.30
C THR A 90 5.63 4.01 -6.54
N ILE A 91 4.85 2.94 -6.41
CA ILE A 91 5.33 1.63 -5.96
C ILE A 91 5.61 0.77 -7.20
N TYR A 92 6.84 0.27 -7.33
CA TYR A 92 7.25 -0.62 -8.41
C TYR A 92 7.38 -2.05 -7.89
N GLY A 93 6.58 -2.96 -8.43
CA GLY A 93 6.64 -4.38 -8.08
C GLY A 93 5.30 -5.09 -8.19
N THR A 94 5.29 -6.39 -7.90
CA THR A 94 4.05 -7.18 -7.81
C THR A 94 3.41 -6.98 -6.44
N VAL A 95 2.15 -6.61 -6.41
CA VAL A 95 1.37 -6.46 -5.18
C VAL A 95 0.48 -7.69 -5.01
N ASN A 96 0.74 -8.47 -3.96
CA ASN A 96 -0.07 -9.62 -3.58
C ASN A 96 -0.85 -9.32 -2.30
N SER A 97 -2.12 -9.69 -2.26
CA SER A 97 -2.97 -9.57 -1.08
C SER A 97 -3.34 -10.96 -0.56
N SER A 98 -3.31 -11.16 0.76
CA SER A 98 -3.73 -12.42 1.38
C SER A 98 -5.19 -12.73 1.05
N SER A 99 -5.47 -13.91 0.52
CA SER A 99 -6.80 -14.27 0.02
C SER A 99 -7.28 -15.67 0.40
N ASP A 100 -6.50 -16.41 1.20
CA ASP A 100 -6.78 -17.77 1.69
C ASP A 100 -8.14 -17.84 2.40
N ARG A 101 -8.92 -18.90 2.12
CA ARG A 101 -10.24 -19.13 2.72
C ARG A 101 -10.21 -19.11 4.26
N ARG A 102 -9.13 -19.58 4.88
CA ARG A 102 -8.97 -19.62 6.36
C ARG A 102 -8.91 -18.23 6.99
N LEU A 103 -8.60 -17.21 6.19
CA LEU A 103 -8.52 -15.81 6.61
C LEU A 103 -9.85 -15.07 6.41
N LYS A 104 -10.89 -15.74 5.88
CA LYS A 104 -12.15 -15.12 5.49
C LYS A 104 -13.33 -15.83 6.15
N THR A 105 -14.31 -15.06 6.60
CA THR A 105 -15.57 -15.57 7.16
C THR A 105 -16.74 -14.86 6.49
N ALA A 106 -17.99 -15.31 6.74
CA ALA A 106 -19.20 -14.72 6.15
C ALA A 106 -19.15 -14.56 4.62
N ILE A 107 -18.59 -15.54 3.92
CA ILE A 107 -18.40 -15.51 2.46
C ILE A 107 -19.78 -15.54 1.76
N ARG A 108 -20.02 -14.55 0.90
CA ARG A 108 -21.20 -14.40 0.05
C ARG A 108 -20.77 -14.01 -1.35
N ASP A 109 -21.61 -14.31 -2.32
CA ASP A 109 -21.39 -13.86 -3.69
C ASP A 109 -21.55 -12.35 -3.79
N VAL A 110 -20.78 -11.74 -4.68
CA VAL A 110 -20.98 -10.34 -5.08
C VAL A 110 -22.17 -10.33 -6.04
N GLU A 111 -23.17 -9.49 -5.77
CA GLU A 111 -24.40 -9.38 -6.55
C GLU A 111 -24.61 -7.95 -7.09
N SER A 112 -25.62 -7.77 -7.95
CA SER A 112 -26.06 -6.46 -8.49
C SER A 112 -24.94 -5.61 -9.10
N SER A 113 -23.91 -6.25 -9.64
CA SER A 113 -22.69 -5.53 -10.03
C SER A 113 -22.85 -4.81 -11.35
N GLN A 114 -23.68 -5.28 -12.28
CA GLN A 114 -23.99 -4.52 -13.49
C GLN A 114 -24.57 -3.15 -13.17
N GLU A 115 -25.50 -3.07 -12.21
CA GLU A 115 -26.12 -1.81 -11.82
C GLU A 115 -25.12 -0.87 -11.11
N ILE A 116 -24.31 -1.43 -10.20
CA ILE A 116 -23.21 -0.69 -9.55
C ILE A 116 -22.26 -0.09 -10.59
N ILE A 117 -21.76 -0.90 -11.53
CA ILE A 117 -20.80 -0.45 -12.54
C ILE A 117 -21.40 0.59 -13.48
N ARG A 118 -22.71 0.52 -13.79
CA ARG A 118 -23.41 1.52 -14.61
C ARG A 118 -23.53 2.89 -13.94
N GLN A 119 -23.54 2.95 -12.61
CA GLN A 119 -23.60 4.21 -11.87
C GLN A 119 -22.23 4.88 -11.72
N LEU A 120 -21.14 4.12 -11.85
CA LEU A 120 -19.79 4.68 -11.80
C LEU A 120 -19.52 5.55 -13.03
N ARG A 121 -18.92 6.72 -12.82
CA ARG A 121 -18.51 7.63 -13.89
C ARG A 121 -16.98 7.68 -13.99
N PRO A 122 -16.36 6.96 -14.94
CA PRO A 122 -14.95 7.15 -15.27
C PRO A 122 -14.73 8.58 -15.75
N VAL A 123 -13.66 9.21 -15.28
CA VAL A 123 -13.25 10.56 -15.67
C VAL A 123 -11.78 10.57 -16.04
N THR A 124 -11.38 11.61 -16.75
CA THR A 124 -9.98 11.96 -16.98
C THR A 124 -9.68 13.25 -16.22
N TYR A 125 -8.54 13.31 -15.54
CA TYR A 125 -8.19 14.44 -14.70
C TYR A 125 -6.69 14.76 -14.76
N LYS A 126 -6.35 15.98 -14.35
CA LYS A 126 -4.99 16.43 -14.08
C LYS A 126 -4.88 16.80 -12.61
N TRP A 127 -3.75 16.48 -11.99
CA TRP A 127 -3.50 16.87 -10.60
C TRP A 127 -3.30 18.38 -10.48
N ARG A 128 -3.83 18.98 -9.41
CA ARG A 128 -3.61 20.39 -9.03
C ARG A 128 -2.23 20.58 -8.41
N ARG A 129 -1.18 20.38 -9.22
CA ARG A 129 0.23 20.36 -8.77
C ARG A 129 0.69 21.70 -8.22
N ASP A 130 0.28 22.79 -8.87
CA ASP A 130 0.71 24.15 -8.51
C ASP A 130 -0.02 24.67 -7.27
N GLU A 131 -1.26 24.22 -7.06
CA GLU A 131 -2.07 24.60 -5.89
C GLU A 131 -1.73 23.74 -4.66
N ILE A 132 -1.27 22.51 -4.85
CA ILE A 132 -0.97 21.55 -3.76
C ILE A 132 0.45 20.95 -3.94
N PRO A 133 1.51 21.78 -3.91
CA PRO A 133 2.87 21.33 -4.22
C PRO A 133 3.41 20.30 -3.21
N ALA A 134 2.97 20.36 -1.94
CA ALA A 134 3.40 19.47 -0.88
C ALA A 134 3.05 17.99 -1.14
N ARG A 135 2.09 17.70 -2.01
CA ARG A 135 1.68 16.32 -2.35
C ARG A 135 2.51 15.71 -3.47
N ASN A 136 3.36 16.49 -4.14
CA ASN A 136 4.29 16.04 -5.17
C ASN A 136 3.64 15.15 -6.26
N PHE A 137 2.43 15.51 -6.70
CA PHE A 137 1.72 14.75 -7.71
C PHE A 137 2.47 14.72 -9.05
N PRO A 138 2.36 13.62 -9.81
CA PRO A 138 3.01 13.51 -11.11
C PRO A 138 2.31 14.40 -12.16
N ALA A 139 3.08 14.79 -13.19
CA ALA A 139 2.58 15.59 -14.31
C ALA A 139 1.86 14.69 -15.33
N GLY A 140 0.77 15.20 -15.90
CA GLY A 140 0.07 14.52 -16.99
C GLY A 140 -1.43 14.47 -16.77
N GLU A 141 -2.07 13.70 -17.63
CA GLU A 141 -3.49 13.46 -17.63
C GLU A 141 -3.75 11.97 -17.37
N TYR A 142 -4.65 11.69 -16.43
CA TYR A 142 -4.84 10.35 -15.87
C TYR A 142 -6.33 9.96 -15.92
N PRO A 143 -6.65 8.73 -16.32
CA PRO A 143 -7.99 8.19 -16.12
C PRO A 143 -8.19 7.75 -14.67
N GLY A 144 -9.42 7.83 -14.18
CA GLY A 144 -9.79 7.32 -12.86
C GLY A 144 -11.21 7.69 -12.46
N PHE A 145 -11.41 7.87 -11.16
CA PHE A 145 -12.71 8.24 -10.58
C PHE A 145 -12.56 9.36 -9.55
N LEU A 146 -13.64 10.09 -9.31
CA LEU A 146 -13.74 10.99 -8.17
C LEU A 146 -14.19 10.20 -6.95
N ALA A 147 -13.45 10.29 -5.85
CA ALA A 147 -13.72 9.51 -4.65
C ALA A 147 -15.12 9.80 -4.07
N ASP A 148 -15.58 11.05 -4.08
CA ASP A 148 -16.92 11.42 -3.60
C ASP A 148 -18.07 10.82 -4.44
N GLU A 149 -17.82 10.55 -5.72
CA GLU A 149 -18.82 9.92 -6.59
C GLU A 149 -18.88 8.42 -6.33
N VAL A 150 -17.71 7.79 -6.17
CA VAL A 150 -17.62 6.37 -5.80
C VAL A 150 -18.20 6.12 -4.42
N GLU A 151 -17.95 7.00 -3.44
CA GLU A 151 -18.42 6.85 -2.06
C GLU A 151 -19.94 6.65 -1.95
N ARG A 152 -20.71 7.33 -2.81
CA ARG A 152 -22.17 7.22 -2.83
C ARG A 152 -22.68 5.85 -3.29
N ILE A 153 -21.83 5.07 -3.97
CA ILE A 153 -22.17 3.79 -4.59
C ILE A 153 -21.46 2.63 -3.87
N LEU A 154 -20.16 2.79 -3.58
CA LEU A 154 -19.26 1.82 -2.94
C LEU A 154 -18.46 2.50 -1.82
N PRO A 155 -19.11 2.88 -0.70
CA PRO A 155 -18.46 3.63 0.39
C PRO A 155 -17.26 2.89 0.98
N ASP A 156 -17.32 1.56 1.05
CA ASP A 156 -16.25 0.72 1.62
C ASP A 156 -14.93 0.78 0.82
N LEU A 157 -14.96 1.27 -0.42
CA LEU A 157 -13.78 1.45 -1.25
C LEU A 157 -13.11 2.81 -1.09
N VAL A 158 -13.71 3.71 -0.29
CA VAL A 158 -13.19 5.05 -0.05
C VAL A 158 -12.58 5.12 1.34
N GLN A 159 -11.41 5.72 1.45
CA GLN A 159 -10.74 5.98 2.72
C GLN A 159 -10.39 7.45 2.81
N GLU A 160 -10.59 8.05 3.97
CA GLU A 160 -10.25 9.43 4.25
C GLU A 160 -9.03 9.48 5.17
N ASP A 161 -8.05 10.32 4.85
CA ASP A 161 -6.89 10.53 5.72
C ASP A 161 -7.16 11.59 6.81
N GLY A 162 -6.19 11.78 7.72
CA GLY A 162 -6.33 12.72 8.84
C GLY A 162 -6.51 14.19 8.44
N ASP A 163 -6.25 14.54 7.17
CA ASP A 163 -6.43 15.88 6.61
C ASP A 163 -7.75 16.00 5.83
N GLY A 164 -8.59 14.95 5.82
CA GLY A 164 -9.87 14.92 5.11
C GLY A 164 -9.76 14.57 3.62
N TRP A 165 -8.59 14.14 3.13
CA TRP A 165 -8.44 13.76 1.73
C TRP A 165 -8.89 12.32 1.50
N LYS A 166 -9.76 12.15 0.51
CA LYS A 166 -10.25 10.84 0.11
C LYS A 166 -9.32 10.14 -0.88
N SER A 167 -9.23 8.84 -0.73
CA SER A 167 -8.47 7.92 -1.57
C SER A 167 -9.31 6.68 -1.89
N LEU A 168 -8.94 5.97 -2.97
CA LEU A 168 -9.72 4.85 -3.50
C LEU A 168 -8.96 3.53 -3.47
N ASN A 169 -9.63 2.48 -2.99
CA ASN A 169 -9.24 1.10 -3.22
C ASN A 169 -9.72 0.65 -4.61
N TYR A 170 -8.96 0.97 -5.64
CA TYR A 170 -9.25 0.55 -7.03
C TYR A 170 -9.33 -0.97 -7.20
N VAL A 171 -8.56 -1.75 -6.43
CA VAL A 171 -8.55 -3.22 -6.51
C VAL A 171 -9.91 -3.79 -6.09
N GLY A 172 -10.59 -3.16 -5.14
CA GLY A 172 -11.91 -3.56 -4.69
C GLY A 172 -13.01 -3.46 -5.77
N ILE A 173 -12.77 -2.72 -6.86
CA ILE A 173 -13.71 -2.63 -8.00
C ILE A 173 -13.67 -3.90 -8.86
N ILE A 174 -12.56 -4.64 -8.87
CA ILE A 174 -12.34 -5.77 -9.79
C ILE A 174 -13.39 -6.89 -9.64
N PRO A 175 -13.76 -7.36 -8.42
CA PRO A 175 -14.80 -8.36 -8.26
C PRO A 175 -16.16 -7.93 -8.84
N HIS A 176 -16.51 -6.65 -8.72
CA HIS A 176 -17.73 -6.11 -9.33
C HIS A 176 -17.65 -6.12 -10.85
N LEU A 177 -16.51 -5.78 -11.45
CA LEU A 177 -16.33 -5.86 -12.89
C LEU A 177 -16.49 -7.30 -13.41
N VAL A 178 -15.89 -8.28 -12.72
CA VAL A 178 -16.02 -9.70 -13.09
C VAL A 178 -17.48 -10.13 -13.02
N ARG A 179 -18.17 -9.84 -11.92
CA ARG A 179 -19.59 -10.20 -11.74
C ARG A 179 -20.48 -9.50 -12.78
N ALA A 180 -20.25 -8.22 -13.06
CA ALA A 180 -21.00 -7.48 -14.07
C ALA A 180 -20.87 -8.12 -15.47
N VAL A 181 -19.66 -8.57 -15.84
CA VAL A 181 -19.43 -9.29 -17.11
C VAL A 181 -20.18 -10.62 -17.15
N GLN A 182 -20.19 -11.38 -16.05
CA GLN A 182 -20.95 -12.62 -15.96
C GLN A 182 -22.47 -12.39 -16.08
N GLU A 183 -22.98 -11.35 -15.41
CA GLU A 183 -24.39 -10.94 -15.51
C GLU A 183 -24.77 -10.54 -16.94
N MET A 184 -23.91 -9.76 -17.61
CA MET A 184 -24.10 -9.39 -19.02
C MET A 184 -24.08 -10.61 -19.96
N GLN A 185 -23.21 -11.60 -19.72
CA GLN A 185 -23.19 -12.84 -20.50
C GLN A 185 -24.49 -13.63 -20.36
N GLY A 186 -25.00 -13.80 -19.14
CA GLY A 186 -26.28 -14.48 -18.90
C GLY A 186 -27.47 -13.78 -19.56
N GLN A 187 -27.48 -12.44 -19.58
CA GLN A 187 -28.49 -11.65 -20.30
C GLN A 187 -28.40 -11.85 -21.82
N LEU A 188 -27.18 -11.94 -22.36
CA LEU A 188 -26.96 -12.18 -23.78
C LEU A 188 -27.46 -13.55 -24.22
N GLU A 189 -27.12 -14.61 -23.47
CA GLU A 189 -27.59 -15.98 -23.73
C GLU A 189 -29.12 -16.09 -23.65
N THR A 190 -29.72 -15.42 -22.66
CA THR A 190 -31.18 -15.34 -22.52
C THR A 190 -31.81 -14.66 -23.73
N SER A 191 -31.25 -13.53 -24.15
CA SER A 191 -31.75 -12.76 -25.31
C SER A 191 -31.63 -13.56 -26.61
N GLN A 192 -30.51 -14.26 -26.83
CA GLN A 192 -30.33 -15.14 -27.99
C GLN A 192 -31.33 -16.30 -28.02
N SER A 193 -31.59 -16.90 -26.86
CA SER A 193 -32.60 -17.97 -26.73
C SER A 193 -34.00 -17.49 -27.06
N GLN A 194 -34.36 -16.25 -26.66
CA GLN A 194 -35.64 -15.65 -27.00
C GLN A 194 -35.74 -15.36 -28.50
N MET A 195 -34.69 -14.81 -29.11
CA MET A 195 -34.66 -14.56 -30.57
C MET A 195 -34.83 -15.87 -31.36
N ALA A 196 -34.15 -16.95 -30.96
CA ALA A 196 -34.29 -18.25 -31.62
C ALA A 196 -35.73 -18.80 -31.52
N ARG A 197 -36.37 -18.68 -30.35
CA ARG A 197 -37.77 -19.11 -30.16
C ARG A 197 -38.72 -18.27 -31.01
N MET A 198 -38.54 -16.96 -31.05
CA MET A 198 -39.35 -16.07 -31.88
C MET A 198 -39.20 -16.40 -33.37
N GLN A 199 -37.97 -16.67 -33.82
CA GLN A 199 -37.73 -17.08 -35.21
C GLN A 199 -38.45 -18.39 -35.55
N GLN A 200 -38.38 -19.40 -34.68
CA GLN A 200 -39.11 -20.65 -34.86
C GLN A 200 -40.63 -20.45 -34.94
N GLN A 201 -41.18 -19.54 -34.11
CA GLN A 201 -42.61 -19.21 -34.16
C GLN A 201 -42.99 -18.50 -35.46
N ILE A 202 -42.15 -17.59 -35.96
CA ILE A 202 -42.36 -16.92 -37.25
C ILE A 202 -42.35 -17.96 -38.39
N ASP A 203 -41.37 -18.85 -38.43
CA ASP A 203 -41.25 -19.88 -39.47
C ASP A 203 -42.45 -20.82 -39.46
N ALA A 204 -42.92 -21.23 -38.27
CA ALA A 204 -44.11 -22.06 -38.13
C ALA A 204 -45.39 -21.37 -38.62
N MET A 205 -45.56 -20.06 -38.34
CA MET A 205 -46.70 -19.29 -38.83
C MET A 205 -46.69 -19.11 -40.35
N LEU A 206 -45.51 -18.93 -40.95
CA LEU A 206 -45.37 -18.83 -42.40
C LEU A 206 -45.68 -20.17 -43.07
N ALA A 207 -45.17 -21.28 -42.52
CA ALA A 207 -45.47 -22.62 -43.02
C ALA A 207 -46.95 -22.98 -42.92
N ALA A 208 -47.66 -22.53 -41.88
CA ALA A 208 -49.10 -22.77 -41.72
C ALA A 208 -49.99 -21.94 -42.66
N ARG A 209 -49.43 -20.92 -43.33
CA ARG A 209 -50.15 -20.05 -44.29
C ARG A 209 -49.86 -20.38 -45.75
N ALA A 210 -48.88 -21.25 -46.02
CA ALA A 210 -48.55 -21.77 -47.34
C ALA A 210 -49.37 -23.05 -47.63
#